data_AF-A0A3R7ZBB4-F1
#
_entry.id   AF-A0A3R7ZBB4-F1
#
_cell.length_a   1.000
_cell.length_b   1.000
_cell.length_c   1.000
_cell.angle_alpha   90.00
_cell.angle_beta   90.00
_cell.angle_gamma   90.00
#
_symmetry.space_group_name_H-M   'P 1'
#
loop_
_entity.id
_entity.type
_entity.pdbx_description
1 polymer ?
#
loop_
_entity_poly.entity_id
_entity_poly.type
_entity_poly.pdbx_seq_one_letter_code
_entity_poly.pdbx_strand_id
1 'polypeptide(L)'
;MHRWEAEFEMLDTDRDDVITRDEFLRYCDQTFGPHLKVAIKFIKSQADYDRECYHRQRLDLNFVLGLVPSPAELPDDFAQTMSQLPLSHLSHINMAEYANLVVMPAADRSLEDIFLKERPSEAQVIDMIKQVAAALDHLHSHRIVHGDLKKLNVLRMGLLLATAVSISCMLFQLLSGEELVPTDVNQDVTADYIDAAATWTDAKLHMRIHSQVPNEFAQNLLKQLLLVDPTARLSAAEVLAHPFLTGQRGKNHQAVLENVALVHQTQRNAQATLHALVDAHQNTEQLLEQLGHLTAQLSSLKQALLRGYFDAAEATVPTSFVVVRDRPSCVTSSDMDMLVASSATALLACVRSVALRTVHGSTITQALAVLTNGQPLYLYLVDEVSGEVVVGGDDGGMRRGGEGVYPIPIHPSDTSLLTSMLPLLVGGLKVLAHERRGRYVDNATRTWMEDALDMNDEEMGVRMFEDMACKDATHESVRGAALRRLKLWFLEKDPTESFAGLERVLVGDGQVRWTSHVNAQRIRRRQHERPHETNNWGT
;
A
#
# COMPACT_ATOMS: atom_id res chain seq x y z
N MET A 1 6.15 72.92 63.02
CA MET A 1 4.82 72.30 63.06
C MET A 1 4.98 70.88 62.60
N HIS A 2 4.81 69.96 63.54
CA HIS A 2 5.10 68.56 63.32
C HIS A 2 4.07 67.99 62.33
N ARG A 3 4.53 67.15 61.40
CA ARG A 3 3.73 66.57 60.30
C ARG A 3 2.42 65.91 60.76
N TRP A 4 2.37 65.44 62.01
CA TRP A 4 1.23 64.75 62.60
C TRP A 4 0.12 65.69 63.10
N GLU A 5 0.41 66.95 63.44
CA GLU A 5 -0.60 67.91 63.97
C GLU A 5 -1.65 68.25 62.89
N ALA A 6 -1.19 68.43 61.64
CA ALA A 6 -2.07 68.70 60.50
C ALA A 6 -2.88 67.47 60.05
N GLU A 7 -2.35 66.26 60.23
CA GLU A 7 -3.09 65.02 59.97
C GLU A 7 -4.11 64.74 61.08
N PHE A 8 -3.76 65.06 62.33
CA PHE A 8 -4.65 64.97 63.49
C PHE A 8 -5.86 65.91 63.35
N GLU A 9 -5.66 67.16 62.92
CA GLU A 9 -6.76 68.10 62.63
C GLU A 9 -7.67 67.67 61.47
N MET A 10 -7.19 66.80 60.55
CA MET A 10 -8.04 66.20 59.50
C MET A 10 -8.82 64.97 59.99
N LEU A 11 -8.27 64.26 60.99
CA LEU A 11 -8.83 63.05 61.61
C LEU A 11 -9.94 63.39 62.62
N ASP A 12 -9.69 64.40 63.46
CA ASP A 12 -10.60 64.92 64.48
C ASP A 12 -11.66 65.85 63.85
N THR A 13 -12.68 65.23 63.24
CA THR A 13 -13.69 65.95 62.45
C THR A 13 -14.67 66.71 63.34
N ASP A 14 -14.89 66.25 64.57
CA ASP A 14 -15.76 66.85 65.58
C ASP A 14 -15.04 67.78 66.57
N ARG A 15 -13.69 67.87 66.48
CA ARG A 15 -12.82 68.77 67.26
C ARG A 15 -12.93 68.54 68.75
N ASP A 16 -13.04 67.29 69.16
CA ASP A 16 -13.13 66.90 70.56
C ASP A 16 -11.75 66.62 71.20
N ASP A 17 -10.66 66.86 70.44
CA ASP A 17 -9.27 66.57 70.78
C ASP A 17 -9.01 65.05 71.01
N VAL A 18 -9.89 64.17 70.51
CA VAL A 18 -9.78 62.71 70.63
C VAL A 18 -10.04 62.06 69.27
N ILE A 19 -9.27 61.03 68.91
CA ILE A 19 -9.55 60.25 67.69
C ILE A 19 -10.29 58.98 68.07
N THR A 20 -11.55 58.85 67.64
CA THR A 20 -12.29 57.60 67.82
C THR A 20 -11.75 56.50 66.90
N ARG A 21 -11.96 55.23 67.28
CA ARG A 21 -11.55 54.07 66.48
C ARG A 21 -12.08 54.13 65.05
N ASP A 22 -13.32 54.57 64.87
CA ASP A 22 -13.97 54.62 63.55
C ASP A 22 -13.43 55.74 62.66
N GLU A 23 -12.95 56.84 63.24
CA GLU A 23 -12.28 57.93 62.51
C GLU A 23 -10.89 57.53 62.07
N PHE A 24 -10.13 56.89 62.98
CA PHE A 24 -8.84 56.31 62.65
C PHE A 24 -8.93 55.30 61.51
N LEU A 25 -9.91 54.38 61.57
CA LEU A 25 -10.14 53.39 60.50
C LEU A 25 -10.56 54.04 59.18
N ARG A 26 -11.46 55.04 59.21
CA ARG A 26 -11.87 55.79 57.99
C ARG A 26 -10.69 56.51 57.33
N TYR A 27 -9.83 57.14 58.12
CA TYR A 27 -8.61 57.77 57.61
C TYR A 27 -7.64 56.75 57.02
N CYS A 28 -7.47 55.60 57.67
CA CYS A 28 -6.64 54.52 57.13
C CYS A 28 -7.17 54.02 55.79
N ASP A 29 -8.48 53.80 55.67
CA ASP A 29 -9.14 53.38 54.43
C ASP A 29 -9.00 54.42 53.31
N GLN A 30 -9.11 55.71 53.63
CA GLN A 30 -8.97 56.81 52.66
C GLN A 30 -7.53 57.04 52.22
N THR A 31 -6.58 56.90 53.13
CA THR A 31 -5.16 57.24 52.90
C THR A 31 -4.37 56.06 52.32
N PHE A 32 -4.63 54.84 52.80
CA PHE A 32 -3.89 53.63 52.44
C PHE A 32 -4.73 52.60 51.67
N GLY A 33 -6.04 52.84 51.53
CA GLY A 33 -6.99 51.93 50.87
C GLY A 33 -7.55 50.87 51.82
N PRO A 34 -8.73 50.29 51.52
CA PRO A 34 -9.47 49.37 52.40
C PRO A 34 -8.83 47.98 52.57
N HIS A 35 -7.68 47.72 51.94
CA HIS A 35 -7.13 46.37 51.76
C HIS A 35 -5.63 46.28 52.03
N LEU A 36 -5.01 47.27 52.68
CA LEU A 36 -3.60 47.15 53.06
C LEU A 36 -3.46 46.04 54.12
N LYS A 37 -3.02 44.87 53.67
CA LYS A 37 -2.68 43.75 54.55
C LYS A 37 -1.17 43.74 54.75
N VAL A 38 -0.77 43.62 56.00
CA VAL A 38 0.63 43.48 56.40
C VAL A 38 0.83 42.16 57.13
N ALA A 39 2.03 41.60 57.00
CA ALA A 39 2.51 40.52 57.82
C ALA A 39 3.43 41.11 58.90
N ILE A 40 3.16 40.79 60.17
CA ILE A 40 3.98 41.23 61.30
C ILE A 40 4.71 40.00 61.84
N LYS A 41 6.04 40.01 61.77
CA LYS A 41 6.89 38.96 62.30
C LYS A 41 7.50 39.44 63.62
N PHE A 42 7.19 38.70 64.69
CA PHE A 42 7.64 38.96 66.06
C PHE A 42 8.97 38.23 66.31
N ILE A 43 10.00 38.95 66.74
CA ILE A 43 11.37 38.43 66.93
C ILE A 43 11.82 38.65 68.38
N LYS A 44 12.26 37.58 69.04
CA LYS A 44 12.75 37.64 70.43
C LYS A 44 14.16 38.22 70.55
N SER A 45 15.04 37.89 69.61
CA SER A 45 16.45 38.29 69.61
C SER A 45 16.67 39.63 68.92
N GLN A 46 17.22 40.61 69.63
CA GLN A 46 17.59 41.90 69.05
C GLN A 46 18.57 41.76 67.90
N ALA A 47 19.58 40.88 68.06
CA ALA A 47 20.62 40.69 67.05
C ALA A 47 20.07 40.09 65.75
N ASP A 48 19.05 39.23 65.83
CA ASP A 48 18.42 38.66 64.63
C ASP A 48 17.51 39.67 63.94
N TYR A 49 16.81 40.50 64.72
CA TYR A 49 16.04 41.64 64.20
C TYR A 49 16.94 42.63 63.46
N ASP A 50 18.02 43.08 64.09
CA ASP A 50 18.95 44.05 63.50
C ASP A 50 19.57 43.50 62.20
N ARG A 51 19.92 42.21 62.20
CA ARG A 51 20.46 41.52 61.01
C ARG A 51 19.44 41.43 59.89
N GLU A 52 18.20 41.04 60.18
CA GLU A 52 17.13 40.93 59.18
C GLU A 52 16.82 42.30 58.59
N CYS A 53 16.72 43.34 59.41
CA CYS A 53 16.53 44.73 58.98
C CYS A 53 17.70 45.24 58.12
N TYR A 54 18.93 45.05 58.59
CA TYR A 54 20.14 45.50 57.90
C TYR A 54 20.25 44.93 56.49
N HIS A 55 20.00 43.62 56.31
CA HIS A 55 20.08 43.00 54.99
C HIS A 55 18.92 43.44 54.08
N ARG A 56 17.67 43.44 54.56
CA ARG A 56 16.50 43.79 53.73
C ARG A 56 16.50 45.24 53.25
N GLN A 57 17.06 46.18 54.00
CA GLN A 57 17.17 47.59 53.58
C GLN A 57 18.13 47.80 52.40
N ARG A 58 19.03 46.85 52.13
CA ARG A 58 20.13 46.98 51.17
C ARG A 58 19.95 46.09 49.94
N LEU A 59 18.81 45.39 49.85
CA LEU A 59 18.48 44.47 48.78
C LEU A 59 17.33 45.04 47.95
N ASP A 60 17.39 44.85 46.63
CA ASP A 60 16.34 45.29 45.71
C ASP A 60 14.99 44.62 46.02
N LEU A 61 13.95 45.45 46.08
CA LEU A 61 12.58 45.07 46.41
C LEU A 61 11.92 44.20 45.32
N ASN A 62 12.46 44.20 44.10
CA ASN A 62 12.06 43.27 43.05
C ASN A 62 12.46 41.81 43.38
N PHE A 63 13.43 41.63 44.28
CA PHE A 63 14.08 40.36 44.57
C PHE A 63 14.05 39.97 46.06
N VAL A 64 13.60 40.83 46.96
CA VAL A 64 13.46 40.52 48.38
C VAL A 64 12.23 41.24 48.91
N LEU A 65 11.44 40.56 49.76
CA LEU A 65 10.29 41.20 50.40
C LEU A 65 10.76 42.37 51.28
N GLY A 66 10.33 43.58 50.91
CA GLY A 66 10.68 44.82 51.59
C GLY A 66 10.10 44.94 52.99
N LEU A 67 10.59 45.95 53.70
CA LEU A 67 10.06 46.40 54.98
C LEU A 67 9.06 47.53 54.76
N VAL A 68 7.97 47.51 55.53
CA VAL A 68 7.04 48.65 55.65
C VAL A 68 7.62 49.62 56.69
N PRO A 69 7.46 50.96 56.52
CA PRO A 69 7.86 51.91 57.55
C PRO A 69 7.27 51.54 58.91
N SER A 70 8.15 51.33 59.90
CA SER A 70 7.80 51.04 61.29
C SER A 70 8.18 52.26 62.15
N PRO A 71 7.48 52.53 63.27
CA PRO A 71 7.89 53.58 64.21
C PRO A 71 9.34 53.38 64.65
N ALA A 72 10.13 54.46 64.67
CA ALA A 72 11.54 54.42 65.07
C ALA A 72 11.71 54.05 66.56
N GLU A 73 10.71 54.38 67.38
CA GLU A 73 10.62 54.03 68.79
C GLU A 73 9.20 53.53 69.07
N LEU A 74 9.10 52.38 69.73
CA LEU A 74 7.83 51.84 70.20
C LEU A 74 7.42 52.59 71.48
N PRO A 75 6.11 52.83 71.71
CA PRO A 75 5.63 53.46 72.95
C PRO A 75 6.12 52.74 74.23
N ASP A 76 6.35 53.49 75.31
CA ASP A 76 6.85 52.95 76.59
C ASP A 76 5.93 51.86 77.19
N ASP A 77 4.63 51.91 76.89
CA ASP A 77 3.62 50.94 77.32
C ASP A 77 3.50 49.72 76.38
N PHE A 78 4.23 49.69 75.26
CA PHE A 78 4.14 48.64 74.26
C PHE A 78 4.42 47.24 74.84
N ALA A 79 5.44 47.10 75.69
CA ALA A 79 5.77 45.84 76.33
C ALA A 79 4.65 45.34 77.26
N GLN A 80 3.98 46.27 77.96
CA GLN A 80 2.84 45.96 78.82
C GLN A 80 1.62 45.54 77.98
N THR A 81 1.35 46.23 76.88
CA THR A 81 0.27 45.88 75.94
C THR A 81 0.52 44.54 75.25
N MET A 82 1.77 44.24 74.84
CA MET A 82 2.12 42.94 74.24
C MET A 82 1.97 41.79 75.23
N SER A 83 2.30 41.99 76.51
CA SER A 83 2.11 40.96 77.55
C SER A 83 0.63 40.53 77.73
N GLN A 84 -0.31 41.40 77.35
CA GLN A 84 -1.75 41.18 77.47
C GLN A 84 -2.37 40.62 76.19
N LEU A 85 -1.60 40.46 75.10
CA LEU A 85 -2.10 39.97 73.82
C LEU A 85 -2.45 38.47 73.92
N PRO A 86 -3.73 38.06 73.78
CA PRO A 86 -4.13 36.67 73.95
C PRO A 86 -3.81 35.85 72.69
N LEU A 87 -2.95 34.83 72.81
CA LEU A 87 -2.74 33.81 71.78
C LEU A 87 -3.51 32.53 72.14
N SER A 88 -4.67 32.33 71.51
CA SER A 88 -5.62 31.25 71.81
C SER A 88 -5.05 29.83 71.80
N HIS A 89 -3.94 29.60 71.09
CA HIS A 89 -3.29 28.29 70.95
C HIS A 89 -1.87 28.23 71.54
N LEU A 90 -1.34 29.34 72.09
CA LEU A 90 0.05 29.46 72.57
C LEU A 90 0.12 30.18 73.93
N SER A 91 -0.72 29.76 74.88
CA SER A 91 -0.85 30.38 76.21
C SER A 91 0.43 30.35 77.08
N HIS A 92 1.46 29.61 76.66
CA HIS A 92 2.74 29.50 77.35
C HIS A 92 3.78 30.51 76.86
N ILE A 93 3.49 31.27 75.80
CA ILE A 93 4.42 32.23 75.22
C ILE A 93 4.16 33.62 75.79
N ASN A 94 5.18 34.21 76.43
CA ASN A 94 5.14 35.60 76.85
C ASN A 94 5.51 36.52 75.68
N MET A 95 4.51 37.20 75.10
CA MET A 95 4.70 38.10 73.97
C MET A 95 5.53 39.34 74.29
N ALA A 96 5.70 39.70 75.57
CA ALA A 96 6.61 40.77 75.97
C ALA A 96 8.08 40.46 75.63
N GLU A 97 8.45 39.19 75.49
CA GLU A 97 9.79 38.77 75.07
C GLU A 97 10.03 38.98 73.56
N TYR A 98 8.99 39.24 72.78
CA TYR A 98 9.06 39.40 71.33
C TYR A 98 8.82 40.86 70.92
N ALA A 99 9.58 41.76 71.55
CA ALA A 99 9.44 43.20 71.37
C ALA A 99 9.91 43.70 69.99
N ASN A 100 10.66 42.90 69.24
CA ASN A 100 11.16 43.30 67.93
C ASN A 100 10.18 42.93 66.82
N LEU A 101 9.70 43.93 66.08
CA LEU A 101 8.66 43.77 65.06
C LEU A 101 9.22 44.04 63.67
N VAL A 102 9.12 43.05 62.79
CA VAL A 102 9.38 43.24 61.36
C VAL A 102 8.03 43.29 60.64
N VAL A 103 7.69 44.48 60.12
CA VAL A 103 6.45 44.70 59.37
C VAL A 103 6.75 44.60 57.87
N MET A 104 6.02 43.74 57.18
CA MET A 104 6.18 43.48 55.75
C MET A 104 4.83 43.55 55.04
N PRO A 105 4.80 43.82 53.72
CA PRO A 105 3.60 43.64 52.92
C PRO A 105 3.10 42.19 53.04
N ALA A 106 1.77 41.99 53.11
CA ALA A 106 1.21 40.65 53.08
C ALA A 106 1.25 40.09 51.64
N ALA A 107 1.78 38.88 51.50
CA ALA A 107 1.78 38.16 50.23
C ALA A 107 0.45 37.48 49.94
N ASP A 108 0.15 37.28 48.65
CA ASP A 108 -1.05 36.58 48.23
C ASP A 108 -1.00 35.10 48.59
N ARG A 109 0.08 34.42 48.18
CA ARG A 109 0.29 32.97 48.33
C ARG A 109 1.78 32.63 48.36
N SER A 110 2.12 31.56 49.04
CA SER A 110 3.41 30.89 48.88
C SER A 110 3.48 30.12 47.56
N LEU A 111 4.69 29.80 47.07
CA LEU A 111 4.87 28.95 45.91
C LEU A 111 4.30 27.54 46.15
N GLU A 112 4.29 27.09 47.41
CA GLU A 112 3.63 25.84 47.82
C GLU A 112 2.13 25.88 47.52
N ASP A 113 1.46 26.92 47.98
CA ASP A 113 0.03 27.11 47.77
C ASP A 113 -0.31 27.21 46.28
N ILE A 114 0.54 27.88 45.50
CA ILE A 114 0.37 28.00 44.05
C ILE A 114 0.50 26.63 43.39
N PHE A 115 1.54 25.86 43.72
CA PHE A 115 1.73 24.55 43.13
C PHE A 115 0.59 23.59 43.46
N LEU A 116 0.19 23.52 44.73
CA LEU A 116 -0.86 22.61 45.21
C LEU A 116 -2.25 23.00 44.68
N LYS A 117 -2.60 24.29 44.70
CA LYS A 117 -3.96 24.77 44.41
C LYS A 117 -4.16 25.22 42.97
N GLU A 118 -3.12 25.70 42.29
CA GLU A 118 -3.21 26.27 40.94
C GLU A 118 -2.63 25.37 39.85
N ARG A 119 -1.82 24.35 40.20
CA ARG A 119 -1.24 23.34 39.29
C ARG A 119 -0.65 23.97 38.01
N PRO A 120 0.40 24.77 38.14
CA PRO A 120 0.97 25.52 37.03
C PRO A 120 1.48 24.61 35.91
N SER A 121 1.31 25.07 34.66
CA SER A 121 1.89 24.45 33.47
C SER A 121 3.42 24.52 33.47
N GLU A 122 4.09 23.68 32.67
CA GLU A 122 5.55 23.67 32.54
C GLU A 122 6.13 25.05 32.18
N ALA A 123 5.46 25.81 31.31
CA ALA A 123 5.87 27.17 30.95
C ALA A 123 5.81 28.12 32.16
N GLN A 124 4.77 28.01 32.98
CA GLN A 124 4.64 28.82 34.21
C GLN A 124 5.68 28.40 35.25
N VAL A 125 5.98 27.11 35.38
CA VAL A 125 7.06 26.60 36.24
C VAL A 125 8.41 27.15 35.80
N ILE A 126 8.69 27.17 34.49
CA ILE A 126 9.91 27.76 33.92
C ILE A 126 10.02 29.23 34.30
N ASP A 127 8.96 30.01 34.15
CA ASP A 127 8.97 31.43 34.50
C ASP A 127 9.14 31.64 36.02
N MET A 128 8.47 30.84 36.85
CA MET A 128 8.68 30.87 38.30
C MET A 128 10.13 30.54 38.66
N ILE A 129 10.77 29.56 38.02
CA ILE A 129 12.15 29.19 38.32
C ILE A 129 13.16 30.22 37.81
N LYS A 130 12.94 30.84 36.64
CA LYS A 130 13.75 31.99 36.18
C LYS A 130 13.70 33.11 37.19
N GLN A 131 12.48 33.39 37.66
CA GLN A 131 12.26 34.40 38.66
C GLN A 131 13.06 34.06 39.91
N VAL A 132 12.93 32.82 40.37
CA VAL A 132 13.61 32.34 41.55
C VAL A 132 15.14 32.53 41.39
N ALA A 133 15.71 32.04 40.30
CA ALA A 133 17.12 32.18 39.95
C ALA A 133 17.63 33.64 39.81
N ALA A 134 16.80 34.59 39.39
CA ALA A 134 17.19 35.99 39.27
C ALA A 134 17.35 36.68 40.64
N ALA A 135 16.40 36.47 41.55
CA ALA A 135 16.51 37.00 42.92
C ALA A 135 17.71 36.46 43.67
N LEU A 136 18.09 35.27 43.27
CA LEU A 136 19.24 34.56 43.73
C LEU A 136 20.57 35.18 43.38
N ASP A 137 20.72 35.47 42.09
CA ASP A 137 21.92 36.05 41.54
C ASP A 137 22.15 37.39 42.22
N HIS A 138 21.05 38.13 42.47
CA HIS A 138 21.04 39.34 43.27
C HIS A 138 21.47 39.13 44.75
N LEU A 139 20.99 38.10 45.46
CA LEU A 139 21.48 37.82 46.83
C LEU A 139 22.98 37.47 46.83
N HIS A 140 23.39 36.61 45.89
CA HIS A 140 24.77 36.14 45.78
C HIS A 140 25.73 37.26 45.35
N SER A 141 25.30 38.20 44.50
CA SER A 141 26.10 39.37 44.13
C SER A 141 26.40 40.26 45.34
N HIS A 142 25.52 40.25 46.34
CA HIS A 142 25.70 40.91 47.64
C HIS A 142 26.39 40.02 48.69
N ARG A 143 26.88 38.83 48.30
CA ARG A 143 27.52 37.83 49.16
C ARG A 143 26.62 37.35 50.31
N ILE A 144 25.32 37.30 50.07
CA ILE A 144 24.32 36.81 51.03
C ILE A 144 23.80 35.47 50.53
N VAL A 145 23.70 34.50 51.44
CA VAL A 145 23.05 33.22 51.19
C VAL A 145 21.77 33.19 52.05
N HIS A 146 20.63 32.83 51.45
CA HIS A 146 19.35 32.82 52.17
C HIS A 146 19.33 31.87 53.39
N GLY A 147 20.03 30.74 53.30
CA GLY A 147 20.20 29.79 54.40
C GLY A 147 19.02 28.83 54.62
N ASP A 148 17.78 29.26 54.38
CA ASP A 148 16.58 28.41 54.54
C ASP A 148 15.60 28.58 53.38
N LEU A 149 15.91 28.03 52.21
CA LEU A 149 15.01 28.18 51.08
C LEU A 149 14.18 26.94 50.80
N LYS A 150 12.86 27.13 50.86
CA LYS A 150 11.81 26.16 50.56
C LYS A 150 10.63 26.84 49.87
N LYS A 151 9.70 26.06 49.32
CA LYS A 151 8.50 26.56 48.60
C LYS A 151 7.64 27.50 49.44
N LEU A 152 7.61 27.29 50.75
CA LEU A 152 6.92 28.15 51.72
C LEU A 152 7.54 29.56 51.84
N ASN A 153 8.85 29.69 51.59
CA ASN A 153 9.59 30.95 51.72
C ASN A 153 9.68 31.73 50.40
N VAL A 154 9.14 31.19 49.31
CA VAL A 154 8.97 31.89 48.03
C VAL A 154 7.53 32.40 47.97
N LEU A 155 7.37 33.72 47.89
CA LEU A 155 6.07 34.37 47.99
C LEU A 155 5.70 35.04 46.67
N ARG A 156 4.48 34.81 46.19
CA ARG A 156 3.93 35.59 45.07
C ARG A 156 3.48 36.95 45.61
N MET A 157 4.31 37.95 45.28
CA MET A 157 4.13 39.37 45.60
C MET A 157 3.91 40.18 44.33
N GLY A 158 3.01 39.78 43.43
CA GLY A 158 3.01 40.41 42.10
C GLY A 158 4.41 40.41 41.44
N LEU A 159 5.08 39.24 41.42
CA LEU A 159 6.51 38.92 41.12
C LEU A 159 7.38 38.96 42.40
N LEU A 160 8.23 38.00 42.82
CA LEU A 160 9.17 37.04 42.19
C LEU A 160 9.82 36.17 43.37
N LEU A 161 10.86 35.28 43.28
CA LEU A 161 12.01 35.02 44.28
C LEU A 161 12.63 33.58 44.48
N ALA A 162 14.01 33.42 44.48
CA ALA A 162 14.93 32.66 45.40
C ALA A 162 15.99 31.52 45.00
N THR A 163 16.72 30.87 45.97
CA THR A 163 18.06 30.11 46.00
C THR A 163 18.39 28.78 45.24
N ALA A 164 19.68 28.51 44.88
CA ALA A 164 20.14 27.57 43.80
C ALA A 164 20.10 26.06 44.13
N VAL A 165 20.46 25.65 45.35
CA VAL A 165 20.47 24.23 45.75
C VAL A 165 19.03 23.78 46.05
N SER A 166 18.32 24.60 46.77
CA SER A 166 16.88 24.52 46.98
C SER A 166 16.07 24.69 45.69
N ILE A 167 16.51 25.51 44.73
CA ILE A 167 15.94 25.58 43.36
C ILE A 167 15.92 24.21 42.73
N SER A 168 16.97 23.40 42.94
CA SER A 168 17.09 22.12 42.25
C SER A 168 16.08 21.11 42.80
N CYS A 169 15.91 21.07 44.12
CA CYS A 169 14.87 20.29 44.78
C CYS A 169 13.46 20.79 44.40
N MET A 170 13.27 22.11 44.37
CA MET A 170 12.00 22.73 43.96
C MET A 170 11.68 22.45 42.49
N LEU A 171 12.63 22.62 41.58
CA LEU A 171 12.47 22.35 40.15
C LEU A 171 12.14 20.87 39.92
N PHE A 172 12.81 19.95 40.62
CA PHE A 172 12.49 18.53 40.55
C PHE A 172 11.04 18.27 40.97
N GLN A 173 10.60 18.85 42.09
CA GLN A 173 9.25 18.65 42.60
C GLN A 173 8.18 19.31 41.74
N LEU A 174 8.45 20.50 41.19
CA LEU A 174 7.53 21.19 40.28
C LEU A 174 7.37 20.45 38.95
N LEU A 175 8.40 19.73 38.48
CA LEU A 175 8.36 18.98 37.21
C LEU A 175 7.85 17.54 37.36
N SER A 176 8.12 16.89 38.49
CA SER A 176 7.74 15.48 38.72
C SER A 176 6.47 15.33 39.56
N GLY A 177 6.08 16.35 40.32
CA GLY A 177 5.02 16.26 41.34
C GLY A 177 5.46 15.55 42.63
N GLU A 178 6.69 15.03 42.68
CA GLU A 178 7.22 14.22 43.78
C GLU A 178 8.37 14.93 44.50
N GLU A 179 8.49 14.71 45.81
CA GLU A 179 9.63 15.23 46.56
C GLU A 179 10.91 14.46 46.22
N LEU A 180 11.99 15.22 45.98
CA LEU A 180 13.29 14.62 45.75
C LEU A 180 13.71 13.82 46.99
N VAL A 181 13.64 14.47 48.16
CA VAL A 181 13.81 13.87 49.49
C VAL A 181 12.51 14.12 50.28
N PRO A 182 11.87 13.10 50.86
CA PRO A 182 10.64 13.29 51.64
C PRO A 182 10.83 14.24 52.82
N THR A 183 9.86 15.13 53.03
CA THR A 183 9.85 16.11 54.11
C THR A 183 8.65 15.95 55.05
N ASP A 184 8.71 16.56 56.23
CA ASP A 184 7.60 16.61 57.19
C ASP A 184 6.56 17.70 56.84
N VAL A 185 5.57 17.91 57.71
CA VAL A 185 4.51 18.92 57.51
C VAL A 185 5.06 20.36 57.41
N ASN A 186 6.28 20.60 57.93
CA ASN A 186 6.96 21.91 57.89
C ASN A 186 7.92 22.05 56.68
N GLN A 187 7.94 21.05 55.80
CA GLN A 187 8.89 20.88 54.70
C GLN A 187 10.35 20.75 55.16
N ASP A 188 10.56 20.20 56.36
CA ASP A 188 11.89 19.94 56.87
C ASP A 188 12.26 18.46 56.63
N VAL A 189 13.53 18.22 56.25
CA VAL A 189 14.04 16.87 56.04
C VAL A 189 14.30 16.23 57.41
N THR A 190 13.68 15.08 57.70
CA THR A 190 13.90 14.37 58.96
C THR A 190 15.28 13.68 58.96
N ALA A 191 15.84 13.43 60.15
CA ALA A 191 17.18 12.86 60.32
C ALA A 191 17.41 11.57 59.50
N ASP A 192 16.41 10.68 59.47
CA ASP A 192 16.48 9.42 58.71
C ASP A 192 16.66 9.65 57.20
N TYR A 193 16.04 10.69 56.65
CA TYR A 193 16.16 11.04 55.23
C TYR A 193 17.41 11.88 54.93
N ILE A 194 17.96 12.61 55.90
CA ILE A 194 19.27 13.27 55.79
C ILE A 194 20.37 12.23 55.61
N ASP A 195 20.37 11.18 56.44
CA ASP A 195 21.35 10.09 56.36
C ASP A 195 21.22 9.32 55.03
N ALA A 196 19.99 9.10 54.56
CA ALA A 196 19.74 8.50 53.26
C ALA A 196 20.28 9.38 52.11
N ALA A 197 20.01 10.69 52.14
CA ALA A 197 20.48 11.65 51.14
C ALA A 197 22.01 11.79 51.13
N ALA A 198 22.67 11.67 52.28
CA ALA A 198 24.13 11.70 52.39
C ALA A 198 24.82 10.54 51.65
N THR A 199 24.12 9.44 51.37
CA THR A 199 24.66 8.27 50.62
C THR A 199 24.41 8.32 49.11
N TRP A 200 23.86 9.42 48.60
CA TRP A 200 23.52 9.54 47.18
C TRP A 200 24.76 9.70 46.31
N THR A 201 24.74 9.00 45.18
CA THR A 201 25.74 9.15 44.12
C THR A 201 25.08 9.82 42.91
N ASP A 202 25.87 10.50 42.08
CA ASP A 202 25.35 11.14 40.85
C ASP A 202 24.59 10.13 39.97
N ALA A 203 25.03 8.86 39.93
CA ALA A 203 24.34 7.79 39.20
C ALA A 203 22.92 7.50 39.74
N LYS A 204 22.74 7.44 41.07
CA LYS A 204 21.41 7.23 41.69
C LYS A 204 20.49 8.43 41.46
N LEU A 205 21.03 9.65 41.58
CA LEU A 205 20.33 10.89 41.28
C LEU A 205 19.89 10.95 39.81
N HIS A 206 20.78 10.65 38.88
CA HIS A 206 20.49 10.64 37.44
C HIS A 206 19.41 9.64 37.07
N MET A 207 19.40 8.44 37.65
CA MET A 207 18.34 7.45 37.42
C MET A 207 16.98 7.97 37.88
N ARG A 208 16.89 8.57 39.08
CA ARG A 208 15.64 9.10 39.63
C ARG A 208 15.11 10.29 38.81
N ILE A 209 16.00 11.17 38.34
CA ILE A 209 15.66 12.27 37.43
C ILE A 209 15.12 11.74 36.11
N HIS A 210 15.78 10.75 35.52
CA HIS A 210 15.37 10.19 34.23
C HIS A 210 14.01 9.48 34.29
N SER A 211 13.70 8.80 35.40
CA SER A 211 12.43 8.09 35.55
C SER A 211 11.22 9.02 35.78
N GLN A 212 11.44 10.19 36.40
CA GLN A 212 10.35 11.05 36.86
C GLN A 212 10.17 12.35 36.06
N VAL A 213 11.18 12.78 35.30
CA VAL A 213 11.13 14.04 34.54
C VAL A 213 11.18 13.75 33.04
N PRO A 214 10.10 13.96 32.27
CA PRO A 214 10.05 13.57 30.86
C PRO A 214 10.86 14.49 29.93
N ASN A 215 11.02 15.78 30.27
CA ASN A 215 11.72 16.74 29.42
C ASN A 215 13.25 16.59 29.52
N GLU A 216 13.91 16.22 28.42
CA GLU A 216 15.37 15.99 28.37
C GLU A 216 16.22 17.23 28.70
N PHE A 217 15.77 18.42 28.31
CA PHE A 217 16.46 19.66 28.64
C PHE A 217 16.32 19.98 30.13
N ALA A 218 15.17 19.66 30.72
CA ALA A 218 14.95 19.79 32.16
C ALA A 218 15.79 18.77 32.95
N GLN A 219 15.89 17.53 32.46
CA GLN A 219 16.79 16.52 33.02
C GLN A 219 18.25 17.01 32.98
N ASN A 220 18.67 17.62 31.86
CA ASN A 220 20.04 18.13 31.72
C ASN A 220 20.35 19.23 32.74
N LEU A 221 19.42 20.18 32.93
CA LEU A 221 19.55 21.22 33.95
C LEU A 221 19.61 20.64 35.37
N LEU A 222 18.69 19.72 35.70
CA LEU A 222 18.64 19.08 37.03
C LEU A 222 19.92 18.30 37.35
N LYS A 223 20.49 17.59 36.37
CA LYS A 223 21.75 16.84 36.55
C LYS A 223 22.95 17.75 36.85
N GLN A 224 22.97 18.96 36.29
CA GLN A 224 24.04 19.94 36.55
C GLN A 224 23.81 20.74 37.84
N LEU A 225 22.59 20.75 38.37
CA LEU A 225 22.26 21.39 39.65
C LEU A 225 22.37 20.45 40.86
N LEU A 226 22.01 19.18 40.68
CA LEU A 226 22.02 18.13 41.71
C LEU A 226 23.32 17.31 41.68
N LEU A 227 24.47 17.98 41.64
CA LEU A 227 25.77 17.31 41.77
C LEU A 227 26.15 17.13 43.23
N VAL A 228 26.76 15.99 43.58
CA VAL A 228 27.26 15.73 44.94
C VAL A 228 28.32 16.76 45.34
N ASP A 229 29.23 17.11 44.43
CA ASP A 229 30.22 18.18 44.64
C ASP A 229 29.56 19.57 44.51
N PRO A 230 29.52 20.39 45.57
CA PRO A 230 28.91 21.72 45.53
C PRO A 230 29.66 22.72 44.64
N THR A 231 30.95 22.50 44.39
CA THR A 231 31.77 23.42 43.57
C THR A 231 31.61 23.21 42.07
N ALA A 232 31.11 22.04 41.67
CA ALA A 232 30.83 21.69 40.28
C ALA A 232 29.41 22.08 39.84
N ARG A 233 28.56 22.57 40.76
CA ARG A 233 27.17 22.96 40.46
C ARG A 233 27.12 24.24 39.66
N LEU A 234 26.14 24.33 38.76
CA LEU A 234 25.82 25.57 38.04
C LEU A 234 25.54 26.73 39.02
N SER A 235 26.09 27.90 38.71
CA SER A 235 25.73 29.16 39.35
C SER A 235 24.34 29.64 38.90
N ALA A 236 23.73 30.56 39.66
CA ALA A 236 22.42 31.12 39.31
C ALA A 236 22.42 31.82 37.94
N ALA A 237 23.49 32.53 37.60
CA ALA A 237 23.68 33.15 36.28
C ALA A 237 23.73 32.10 35.15
N GLU A 238 24.42 30.97 35.36
CA GLU A 238 24.49 29.90 34.37
C GLU A 238 23.17 29.12 34.24
N VAL A 239 22.41 29.00 35.33
CA VAL A 239 21.03 28.47 35.28
C VAL A 239 20.18 29.33 34.35
N LEU A 240 20.16 30.65 34.54
CA LEU A 240 19.38 31.58 33.70
C LEU A 240 19.75 31.51 32.21
N ALA A 241 21.01 31.19 31.91
CA ALA A 241 21.49 31.00 30.54
C ALA A 241 21.19 29.61 29.94
N HIS A 242 20.72 28.65 30.74
CA HIS A 242 20.54 27.28 30.29
C HIS A 242 19.47 27.14 29.19
N PRO A 243 19.67 26.30 28.15
CA PRO A 243 18.73 26.11 27.04
C PRO A 243 17.27 25.80 27.43
N PHE A 244 17.09 25.10 28.55
CA PHE A 244 15.76 24.82 29.12
C PHE A 244 15.00 26.10 29.49
N LEU A 245 15.69 27.11 30.04
CA LEU A 245 15.07 28.36 30.47
C LEU A 245 15.05 29.40 29.34
N THR A 246 16.10 29.48 28.52
CA THR A 246 16.17 30.46 27.43
C THR A 246 15.31 30.08 26.22
N GLY A 247 14.81 28.84 26.17
CA GLY A 247 14.04 28.35 25.03
C GLY A 247 14.89 28.21 23.77
N GLN A 248 16.23 28.32 23.88
CA GLN A 248 17.15 28.05 22.80
C GLN A 248 17.10 26.55 22.48
N ARG A 249 16.18 26.20 21.59
CA ARG A 249 16.14 24.89 20.93
C ARG A 249 17.52 24.69 20.30
N GLY A 250 18.25 23.68 20.78
CA GLY A 250 19.66 23.51 20.45
C GLY A 250 19.94 23.59 18.94
N LYS A 251 21.19 23.92 18.59
CA LYS A 251 21.73 24.05 17.22
C LYS A 251 21.36 22.89 16.25
N ASN A 252 20.87 21.78 16.78
CA ASN A 252 20.37 20.63 16.03
C ASN A 252 19.04 20.87 15.30
N HIS A 253 18.24 21.90 15.61
CA HIS A 253 16.96 22.10 14.93
C HIS A 253 17.13 22.44 13.44
N GLN A 254 18.11 23.29 13.10
CA GLN A 254 18.41 23.65 11.71
C GLN A 254 18.94 22.44 10.93
N ALA A 255 19.85 21.68 11.53
CA ALA A 255 20.37 20.45 10.93
C ALA A 255 19.27 19.38 10.75
N VAL A 256 18.33 19.27 11.70
CA VAL A 256 17.16 18.37 11.58
C VAL A 256 16.23 18.85 10.47
N LEU A 257 15.95 20.15 10.35
CA LEU A 257 15.14 20.68 9.25
C LEU A 257 15.80 20.48 7.88
N GLU A 258 17.11 20.66 7.79
CA GLU A 258 17.89 20.40 6.57
C GLU A 258 17.91 18.91 6.21
N ASN A 259 18.07 18.03 7.20
CA ASN A 259 17.98 16.57 7.00
C ASN A 259 16.57 16.16 6.59
N VAL A 260 15.52 16.75 7.18
CA VAL A 260 14.13 16.48 6.79
C VAL A 260 13.88 16.98 5.37
N ALA A 261 14.37 18.16 4.99
CA ALA A 261 14.26 18.67 3.62
C ALA A 261 15.01 17.76 2.62
N LEU A 262 16.20 17.28 2.99
CA LEU A 262 16.98 16.35 2.18
C LEU A 262 16.25 15.01 2.01
N VAL A 263 15.69 14.46 3.08
CA VAL A 263 14.87 13.23 3.05
C VAL A 263 13.63 13.43 2.17
N HIS A 264 12.98 14.59 2.27
CA HIS A 264 11.81 14.89 1.44
C HIS A 264 12.18 14.99 -0.05
N GLN A 265 13.37 15.52 -0.36
CA GLN A 265 13.88 15.63 -1.72
C GLN A 265 14.31 14.26 -2.27
N THR A 266 15.03 13.45 -1.49
CA THR A 266 15.39 12.09 -1.90
C THR A 266 14.16 11.20 -2.10
N GLN A 267 13.13 11.37 -1.26
CA GLN A 267 11.87 10.65 -1.43
C GLN A 267 11.12 11.06 -2.70
N ARG A 268 11.07 12.35 -3.04
CA ARG A 268 10.50 12.80 -4.32
C ARG A 268 11.26 12.23 -5.52
N ASN A 269 12.59 12.24 -5.47
CA ASN A 269 13.41 11.68 -6.54
C ASN A 269 13.18 10.17 -6.68
N ALA A 270 13.15 9.43 -5.57
CA ALA A 270 12.86 8.00 -5.59
C ALA A 270 11.45 7.70 -6.15
N GLN A 271 10.45 8.53 -5.80
CA GLN A 271 9.09 8.38 -6.29
C GLN A 271 8.98 8.66 -7.80
N ALA A 272 9.72 9.64 -8.32
CA ALA A 272 9.81 9.92 -9.74
C ALA A 272 10.48 8.77 -10.51
N THR A 273 11.59 8.23 -9.98
CA THR A 273 12.26 7.06 -10.56
C THR A 273 11.36 5.83 -10.57
N LEU A 274 10.59 5.61 -9.50
CA LEU A 274 9.65 4.50 -9.42
C LEU A 274 8.54 4.63 -10.46
N HIS A 275 7.98 5.82 -10.67
CA HIS A 275 7.00 6.06 -11.73
C HIS A 275 7.59 5.76 -13.11
N ALA A 276 8.80 6.25 -13.40
CA ALA A 276 9.47 5.98 -14.67
C ALA A 276 9.71 4.47 -14.90
N LEU A 277 10.02 3.71 -13.84
CA LEU A 277 10.16 2.26 -13.91
C LEU A 277 8.83 1.54 -14.15
N VAL A 278 7.74 2.01 -13.54
CA VAL A 278 6.39 1.46 -13.78
C VAL A 278 5.96 1.70 -15.22
N ASP A 279 6.16 2.91 -15.74
CA ASP A 279 5.85 3.24 -17.14
C ASP A 279 6.68 2.39 -18.12
N ALA A 280 7.98 2.21 -17.83
CA ALA A 280 8.85 1.33 -18.62
C ALA A 280 8.37 -0.13 -18.59
N HIS A 281 7.92 -0.62 -17.43
CA HIS A 281 7.41 -1.99 -17.30
C HIS A 281 6.10 -2.19 -18.08
N GLN A 282 5.18 -1.24 -18.03
CA GLN A 282 3.94 -1.28 -18.82
C GLN A 282 4.23 -1.32 -20.32
N ASN A 283 5.20 -0.53 -20.78
CA ASN A 283 5.63 -0.56 -22.19
C ASN A 283 6.22 -1.93 -22.58
N THR A 284 6.99 -2.57 -21.69
CA THR A 284 7.54 -3.91 -21.98
C THR A 284 6.46 -4.99 -22.08
N GLU A 285 5.45 -4.95 -21.22
CA GLU A 285 4.31 -5.89 -21.30
C GLU A 285 3.56 -5.72 -22.62
N GLN A 286 3.30 -4.48 -23.04
CA GLN A 286 2.65 -4.20 -24.32
C GLN A 286 3.46 -4.71 -25.52
N LEU A 287 4.80 -4.60 -25.48
CA LEU A 287 5.68 -5.17 -26.51
C LEU A 287 5.65 -6.70 -26.52
N LEU A 288 5.58 -7.34 -25.35
CA LEU A 288 5.48 -8.81 -25.25
C LEU A 288 4.16 -9.32 -25.84
N GLU A 289 3.05 -8.64 -25.59
CA GLU A 289 1.75 -8.98 -26.20
C GLU A 289 1.80 -8.86 -27.73
N GLN A 290 2.40 -7.78 -28.26
CA GLN A 290 2.58 -7.60 -29.71
C GLN A 290 3.46 -8.70 -30.33
N LEU A 291 4.54 -9.09 -29.64
CA LEU A 291 5.38 -10.22 -30.06
C LEU A 291 4.62 -11.54 -30.05
N GLY A 292 3.73 -11.75 -29.08
CA GLY A 292 2.83 -12.91 -29.02
C GLY A 292 1.93 -12.98 -30.26
N HIS A 293 1.30 -11.86 -30.64
CA HIS A 293 0.47 -11.78 -31.84
C HIS A 293 1.27 -12.05 -33.13
N LEU A 294 2.45 -11.45 -33.26
CA LEU A 294 3.34 -11.69 -34.41
C LEU A 294 3.74 -13.17 -34.53
N THR A 295 4.03 -13.81 -33.40
CA THR A 295 4.41 -15.23 -33.38
C THR A 295 3.26 -16.14 -33.80
N ALA A 296 2.04 -15.83 -33.36
CA ALA A 296 0.84 -16.53 -33.79
C ALA A 296 0.57 -16.36 -35.29
N GLN A 297 0.72 -15.13 -35.81
CA GLN A 297 0.58 -14.83 -37.24
C GLN A 297 1.62 -15.57 -38.08
N LEU A 298 2.89 -15.59 -37.64
CA LEU A 298 3.96 -16.35 -38.31
C LEU A 298 3.69 -17.85 -38.32
N SER A 299 3.16 -18.39 -37.23
CA SER A 299 2.80 -19.81 -37.14
C SER A 299 1.67 -20.17 -38.09
N SER A 300 0.63 -19.33 -38.15
CA SER A 300 -0.47 -19.48 -39.11
C SER A 300 0.02 -19.38 -40.56
N LEU A 301 0.87 -18.40 -40.87
CA LEU A 301 1.47 -18.25 -42.19
C LEU A 301 2.32 -19.47 -42.57
N LYS A 302 3.14 -19.98 -41.65
CA LYS A 302 3.94 -21.19 -41.85
C LYS A 302 3.03 -22.38 -42.19
N GLN A 303 1.95 -22.59 -41.45
CA GLN A 303 1.00 -23.68 -41.71
C GLN A 303 0.33 -23.52 -43.08
N ALA A 304 -0.14 -22.32 -43.41
CA ALA A 304 -0.77 -22.03 -44.70
C ALA A 304 0.18 -22.27 -45.88
N LEU A 305 1.43 -21.83 -45.77
CA LEU A 305 2.46 -22.01 -46.80
C LEU A 305 2.81 -23.49 -47.00
N LEU A 306 3.03 -24.22 -45.90
CA LEU A 306 3.31 -25.66 -45.97
C LEU A 306 2.15 -26.39 -46.63
N ARG A 307 0.91 -26.11 -46.20
CA ARG A 307 -0.29 -26.70 -46.80
C ARG A 307 -0.39 -26.40 -48.30
N GLY A 308 -0.26 -25.14 -48.69
CA GLY A 308 -0.30 -24.74 -50.10
C GLY A 308 0.81 -25.40 -50.94
N TYR A 309 2.04 -25.51 -50.41
CA TYR A 309 3.14 -26.19 -51.10
C TYR A 309 2.86 -27.69 -51.31
N PHE A 310 2.39 -28.39 -50.28
CA PHE A 310 2.06 -29.82 -50.39
C PHE A 310 0.88 -30.08 -51.33
N ASP A 311 -0.17 -29.26 -51.24
CA ASP A 311 -1.32 -29.34 -52.15
C ASP A 311 -0.89 -29.05 -53.61
N ALA A 312 0.12 -28.19 -53.82
CA ALA A 312 0.65 -27.90 -55.14
C ALA A 312 1.62 -28.97 -55.69
N ALA A 313 2.47 -29.55 -54.84
CA ALA A 313 3.57 -30.42 -55.24
C ALA A 313 3.20 -31.92 -55.26
N GLU A 314 2.44 -32.41 -54.27
CA GLU A 314 2.19 -33.85 -54.09
C GLU A 314 0.82 -34.31 -54.60
N ALA A 315 -0.23 -33.50 -54.45
CA ALA A 315 -1.59 -33.82 -54.89
C ALA A 315 -1.79 -33.59 -56.40
N THR A 316 -1.11 -34.41 -57.22
CA THR A 316 -1.24 -34.34 -58.69
C THR A 316 -2.49 -35.04 -59.24
N VAL A 317 -3.28 -35.70 -58.39
CA VAL A 317 -4.54 -36.37 -58.74
C VAL A 317 -5.66 -35.88 -57.81
N PRO A 318 -6.95 -35.98 -58.19
CA PRO A 318 -8.06 -35.60 -57.32
C PRO A 318 -8.06 -36.41 -56.02
N THR A 319 -8.08 -35.73 -54.88
CA THR A 319 -8.09 -36.35 -53.54
C THR A 319 -9.45 -36.29 -52.86
N SER A 320 -10.39 -35.52 -53.41
CA SER A 320 -11.77 -35.42 -52.94
C SER A 320 -12.68 -36.30 -53.77
N PHE A 321 -13.13 -37.41 -53.18
CA PHE A 321 -14.01 -38.38 -53.82
C PHE A 321 -14.90 -39.05 -52.78
N VAL A 322 -16.04 -39.58 -53.23
CA VAL A 322 -16.94 -40.39 -52.43
C VAL A 322 -17.06 -41.77 -53.04
N VAL A 323 -17.18 -42.76 -52.17
CA VAL A 323 -17.40 -44.14 -52.55
C VAL A 323 -18.81 -44.56 -52.17
N VAL A 324 -19.53 -45.11 -53.14
CA VAL A 324 -20.98 -45.31 -53.08
C VAL A 324 -21.35 -46.73 -53.52
N ARG A 325 -22.42 -47.30 -52.98
CA ARG A 325 -22.80 -48.72 -53.20
C ARG A 325 -23.54 -49.03 -54.50
N ASP A 326 -23.94 -48.02 -55.26
CA ASP A 326 -24.75 -48.23 -56.47
C ASP A 326 -24.28 -47.34 -57.64
N ARG A 327 -24.57 -47.79 -58.86
CA ARG A 327 -24.38 -47.05 -60.11
C ARG A 327 -25.76 -46.78 -60.70
N PRO A 328 -26.45 -45.71 -60.30
CA PRO A 328 -27.77 -45.39 -60.82
C PRO A 328 -27.73 -45.18 -62.35
N SER A 329 -28.60 -45.88 -63.07
CA SER A 329 -28.72 -45.84 -64.54
C SER A 329 -29.32 -44.53 -65.07
N CYS A 330 -30.01 -43.77 -64.22
CA CYS A 330 -30.51 -42.43 -64.47
C CYS A 330 -30.45 -41.64 -63.15
N VAL A 331 -29.89 -40.43 -63.19
CA VAL A 331 -29.60 -39.66 -61.98
C VAL A 331 -30.42 -38.38 -61.96
N THR A 332 -31.34 -38.26 -61.00
CA THR A 332 -31.74 -36.94 -60.50
C THR A 332 -30.79 -36.54 -59.37
N SER A 333 -30.55 -35.24 -59.15
CA SER A 333 -29.71 -34.76 -58.04
C SER A 333 -30.14 -35.36 -56.69
N SER A 334 -31.45 -35.54 -56.47
CA SER A 334 -31.98 -36.11 -55.23
C SER A 334 -31.64 -37.59 -55.02
N ASP A 335 -31.54 -38.39 -56.09
CA ASP A 335 -31.24 -39.82 -55.97
C ASP A 335 -29.77 -40.03 -55.57
N MET A 336 -28.86 -39.25 -56.16
CA MET A 336 -27.46 -39.24 -55.74
C MET A 336 -27.29 -38.71 -54.33
N ASP A 337 -28.08 -37.73 -53.91
CA ASP A 337 -28.05 -37.20 -52.56
C ASP A 337 -28.39 -38.28 -51.51
N MET A 338 -29.42 -39.08 -51.75
CA MET A 338 -29.79 -40.22 -50.90
C MET A 338 -28.71 -41.32 -50.88
N LEU A 339 -28.08 -41.56 -52.02
CA LEU A 339 -27.08 -42.61 -52.18
C LEU A 339 -25.74 -42.24 -51.51
N VAL A 340 -25.34 -40.98 -51.61
CA VAL A 340 -24.20 -40.41 -50.88
C VAL A 340 -24.47 -40.39 -49.38
N ALA A 341 -25.68 -40.01 -48.96
CA ALA A 341 -26.09 -40.01 -47.56
C ALA A 341 -25.97 -41.40 -46.92
N SER A 342 -26.56 -42.41 -47.56
CA SER A 342 -26.51 -43.79 -47.06
C SER A 342 -25.07 -44.35 -47.01
N SER A 343 -24.24 -43.99 -48.00
CA SER A 343 -22.84 -44.41 -48.05
C SER A 343 -21.99 -43.69 -47.00
N ALA A 344 -22.25 -42.40 -46.75
CA ALA A 344 -21.63 -41.65 -45.67
C ALA A 344 -21.98 -42.25 -44.31
N THR A 345 -23.27 -42.51 -44.02
CA THR A 345 -23.68 -43.16 -42.77
C THR A 345 -23.01 -44.53 -42.59
N ALA A 346 -22.90 -45.33 -43.65
CA ALA A 346 -22.21 -46.62 -43.61
C ALA A 346 -20.70 -46.50 -43.36
N LEU A 347 -20.03 -45.52 -44.00
CA LEU A 347 -18.62 -45.24 -43.79
C LEU A 347 -18.35 -44.73 -42.37
N LEU A 348 -19.20 -43.86 -41.85
CA LEU A 348 -19.10 -43.33 -40.51
C LEU A 348 -19.36 -44.40 -39.44
N ALA A 349 -20.32 -45.29 -39.67
CA ALA A 349 -20.53 -46.48 -38.84
C ALA A 349 -19.31 -47.41 -38.87
N CYS A 350 -18.66 -47.57 -40.03
CA CYS A 350 -17.40 -48.30 -40.17
C CYS A 350 -16.28 -47.63 -39.36
N VAL A 351 -16.04 -46.32 -39.52
CA VAL A 351 -15.02 -45.57 -38.78
C VAL A 351 -15.28 -45.62 -37.27
N ARG A 352 -16.54 -45.45 -36.82
CA ARG A 352 -16.93 -45.60 -35.42
C ARG A 352 -16.67 -47.01 -34.90
N SER A 353 -16.96 -48.03 -35.71
CA SER A 353 -16.71 -49.42 -35.34
C SER A 353 -15.21 -49.72 -35.20
N VAL A 354 -14.36 -49.14 -36.07
CA VAL A 354 -12.90 -49.23 -35.93
C VAL A 354 -12.46 -48.47 -34.68
N ALA A 355 -12.98 -47.25 -34.48
CA ALA A 355 -12.59 -46.39 -33.36
C ALA A 355 -12.95 -46.97 -31.98
N LEU A 356 -14.08 -47.67 -31.84
CA LEU A 356 -14.46 -48.32 -30.58
C LEU A 356 -13.82 -49.71 -30.37
N ARG A 357 -13.37 -50.41 -31.43
CA ARG A 357 -12.94 -51.82 -31.36
C ARG A 357 -11.42 -52.03 -31.32
N THR A 358 -10.62 -50.97 -31.44
CA THR A 358 -9.18 -50.97 -31.14
C THR A 358 -8.86 -51.42 -29.71
N VAL A 359 -9.84 -51.40 -28.80
CA VAL A 359 -9.73 -51.94 -27.43
C VAL A 359 -9.79 -53.48 -27.36
N HIS A 360 -10.30 -54.17 -28.39
CA HIS A 360 -10.62 -55.63 -28.34
C HIS A 360 -9.97 -56.48 -29.46
N GLY A 361 -9.02 -55.95 -30.23
CA GLY A 361 -8.15 -56.76 -31.11
C GLY A 361 -8.76 -57.33 -32.40
N SER A 362 -9.76 -56.67 -33.00
CA SER A 362 -10.27 -57.02 -34.35
C SER A 362 -9.60 -56.18 -35.45
N THR A 363 -9.46 -56.74 -36.67
CA THR A 363 -8.71 -56.10 -37.79
C THR A 363 -9.57 -55.11 -38.60
N ILE A 364 -8.96 -54.02 -39.09
CA ILE A 364 -9.60 -53.00 -39.96
C ILE A 364 -10.34 -53.64 -41.15
N THR A 365 -9.82 -54.75 -41.66
CA THR A 365 -10.43 -55.56 -42.72
C THR A 365 -11.86 -56.03 -42.41
N GLN A 366 -12.17 -56.36 -41.15
CA GLN A 366 -13.51 -56.79 -40.74
C GLN A 366 -14.52 -55.63 -40.69
N ALA A 367 -14.07 -54.43 -40.30
CA ALA A 367 -14.92 -53.24 -40.35
C ALA A 367 -15.20 -52.82 -41.81
N LEU A 368 -14.21 -52.90 -42.69
CA LEU A 368 -14.36 -52.62 -44.12
C LEU A 368 -15.28 -53.61 -44.84
N ALA A 369 -15.41 -54.85 -44.35
CA ALA A 369 -16.39 -55.80 -44.88
C ALA A 369 -17.84 -55.32 -44.69
N VAL A 370 -18.12 -54.51 -43.66
CA VAL A 370 -19.43 -53.86 -43.45
C VAL A 370 -19.66 -52.75 -44.47
N LEU A 371 -18.58 -52.07 -44.92
CA LEU A 371 -18.66 -51.00 -45.92
C LEU A 371 -19.01 -51.57 -47.31
N THR A 372 -18.37 -52.67 -47.73
CA THR A 372 -18.62 -53.32 -49.03
C THR A 372 -19.85 -54.24 -49.02
N ASN A 373 -20.15 -54.90 -47.89
CA ASN A 373 -21.23 -55.89 -47.76
C ASN A 373 -21.24 -56.93 -48.91
N GLY A 374 -20.06 -57.29 -49.42
CA GLY A 374 -19.89 -58.21 -50.56
C GLY A 374 -20.28 -57.66 -51.94
N GLN A 375 -20.63 -56.38 -52.05
CA GLN A 375 -21.00 -55.71 -53.29
C GLN A 375 -19.92 -54.70 -53.74
N PRO A 376 -19.71 -54.52 -55.06
CA PRO A 376 -18.73 -53.56 -55.55
C PRO A 376 -19.13 -52.14 -55.11
N LEU A 377 -18.11 -51.34 -54.80
CA LEU A 377 -18.31 -49.92 -54.52
C LEU A 377 -17.92 -49.10 -55.75
N TYR A 378 -18.43 -47.89 -55.88
CA TYR A 378 -18.21 -47.01 -57.02
C TYR A 378 -17.62 -45.68 -56.54
N LEU A 379 -16.46 -45.30 -57.06
CA LEU A 379 -15.78 -44.05 -56.74
C LEU A 379 -16.23 -42.93 -57.67
N TYR A 380 -16.78 -41.88 -57.08
CA TYR A 380 -17.13 -40.63 -57.76
C TYR A 380 -16.22 -39.51 -57.27
N LEU A 381 -15.73 -38.67 -58.19
CA LEU A 381 -14.98 -37.48 -57.83
C LEU A 381 -15.91 -36.38 -57.32
N VAL A 382 -15.37 -35.45 -56.54
CA VAL A 382 -16.09 -34.29 -56.02
C VAL A 382 -15.44 -33.01 -56.55
N ASP A 383 -16.24 -32.09 -57.09
CA ASP A 383 -15.80 -30.73 -57.37
C ASP A 383 -15.67 -29.96 -56.05
N GLU A 384 -14.44 -29.57 -55.70
CA GLU A 384 -14.10 -28.95 -54.40
C GLU A 384 -14.50 -27.47 -54.29
N VAL A 385 -15.01 -26.88 -55.36
CA VAL A 385 -15.51 -25.49 -55.39
C VAL A 385 -17.03 -25.47 -55.35
N SER A 386 -17.70 -26.39 -56.05
CA SER A 386 -19.17 -26.47 -56.02
C SER A 386 -19.71 -27.44 -54.96
N GLY A 387 -18.87 -28.35 -54.45
CA GLY A 387 -19.28 -29.40 -53.53
C GLY A 387 -20.19 -30.45 -54.18
N GLU A 388 -20.11 -30.63 -55.50
CA GLU A 388 -20.95 -31.57 -56.25
C GLU A 388 -20.21 -32.87 -56.53
N VAL A 389 -20.94 -33.98 -56.51
CA VAL A 389 -20.43 -35.25 -57.01
C VAL A 389 -20.45 -35.24 -58.53
N VAL A 390 -19.30 -35.51 -59.15
CA VAL A 390 -19.16 -35.53 -60.60
C VAL A 390 -19.71 -36.85 -61.15
N VAL A 391 -20.87 -36.78 -61.79
CA VAL A 391 -21.47 -37.90 -62.51
C VAL A 391 -21.05 -37.77 -63.96
N GLY A 392 -20.21 -38.70 -64.44
CA GLY A 392 -19.64 -38.61 -65.78
C GLY A 392 -20.71 -38.46 -66.86
N GLY A 393 -20.66 -37.37 -67.63
CA GLY A 393 -21.42 -37.23 -68.87
C GLY A 393 -22.27 -35.97 -69.08
N ASP A 394 -22.20 -34.93 -68.25
CA ASP A 394 -23.03 -33.73 -68.48
C ASP A 394 -22.32 -32.41 -68.13
N ASP A 395 -21.13 -32.20 -68.70
CA ASP A 395 -20.70 -30.83 -69.00
C ASP A 395 -21.44 -30.42 -70.29
N GLY A 396 -22.37 -29.46 -70.17
CA GLY A 396 -23.26 -28.96 -71.22
C GLY A 396 -22.53 -28.39 -72.46
N GLY A 397 -21.94 -29.28 -73.25
CA GLY A 397 -21.22 -28.96 -74.48
C GLY A 397 -20.44 -30.17 -75.00
N MET A 398 -21.01 -30.85 -76.00
CA MET A 398 -20.38 -31.84 -76.87
C MET A 398 -20.20 -33.26 -76.30
N ARG A 399 -21.22 -34.10 -76.52
CA ARG A 399 -21.12 -35.57 -76.44
C ARG A 399 -20.06 -36.07 -77.44
N ARG A 400 -18.86 -36.42 -76.96
CA ARG A 400 -17.99 -37.38 -77.65
C ARG A 400 -18.27 -38.76 -77.08
N GLY A 401 -18.74 -39.65 -77.94
CA GLY A 401 -19.10 -41.02 -77.59
C GLY A 401 -17.93 -41.80 -77.00
N GLY A 402 -18.11 -42.21 -75.77
CA GLY A 402 -17.28 -43.14 -75.00
C GLY A 402 -17.93 -43.22 -73.61
N GLU A 403 -18.18 -44.41 -73.08
CA GLU A 403 -18.59 -44.56 -71.69
C GLU A 403 -17.59 -43.80 -70.81
N GLY A 404 -18.06 -42.82 -70.02
CA GLY A 404 -17.19 -42.08 -69.12
C GLY A 404 -16.47 -43.05 -68.17
N VAL A 405 -15.20 -42.78 -67.90
CA VAL A 405 -14.35 -43.60 -67.00
C VAL A 405 -14.90 -43.63 -65.57
N TYR A 406 -15.68 -42.62 -65.19
CA TYR A 406 -16.29 -42.46 -63.87
C TYR A 406 -17.80 -42.78 -63.90
N PRO A 407 -18.33 -43.44 -62.86
CA PRO A 407 -17.64 -43.84 -61.63
C PRO A 407 -16.77 -45.10 -61.79
N ILE A 408 -15.64 -45.16 -61.07
CA ILE A 408 -14.70 -46.29 -61.15
C ILE A 408 -15.12 -47.37 -60.14
N PRO A 409 -15.37 -48.63 -60.56
CA PRO A 409 -15.72 -49.70 -59.65
C PRO A 409 -14.51 -50.18 -58.81
N ILE A 410 -14.73 -50.38 -57.52
CA ILE A 410 -13.82 -50.95 -56.54
C ILE A 410 -14.35 -52.34 -56.16
N HIS A 411 -13.51 -53.35 -56.33
CA HIS A 411 -13.90 -54.73 -56.05
C HIS A 411 -14.01 -54.96 -54.53
N PRO A 412 -15.00 -55.73 -54.03
CA PRO A 412 -15.19 -55.98 -52.59
C PRO A 412 -13.96 -56.60 -51.90
N SER A 413 -13.15 -57.33 -52.66
CA SER A 413 -11.93 -57.98 -52.18
C SER A 413 -10.73 -57.03 -52.04
N ASP A 414 -10.78 -55.82 -52.61
CA ASP A 414 -9.70 -54.83 -52.56
C ASP A 414 -9.67 -54.06 -51.23
N THR A 415 -9.71 -54.81 -50.13
CA THR A 415 -9.70 -54.28 -48.76
C THR A 415 -8.42 -53.53 -48.42
N SER A 416 -7.28 -53.88 -49.02
CA SER A 416 -6.01 -53.18 -48.85
C SER A 416 -6.04 -51.77 -49.46
N LEU A 417 -6.66 -51.61 -50.62
CA LEU A 417 -6.88 -50.32 -51.26
C LEU A 417 -7.76 -49.43 -50.39
N LEU A 418 -8.92 -49.95 -49.95
CA LEU A 418 -9.85 -49.22 -49.08
C LEU A 418 -9.22 -48.84 -47.73
N THR A 419 -8.41 -49.73 -47.15
CA THR A 419 -7.65 -49.43 -45.92
C THR A 419 -6.67 -48.29 -46.13
N SER A 420 -5.92 -48.32 -47.23
CA SER A 420 -4.94 -47.27 -47.56
C SER A 420 -5.58 -45.92 -47.94
N MET A 421 -6.79 -45.94 -48.50
CA MET A 421 -7.52 -44.75 -48.94
C MET A 421 -8.47 -44.20 -47.86
N LEU A 422 -8.63 -44.87 -46.72
CA LEU A 422 -9.59 -44.48 -45.70
C LEU A 422 -9.43 -43.03 -45.18
N PRO A 423 -8.21 -42.49 -44.96
CA PRO A 423 -8.03 -41.08 -44.61
C PRO A 423 -8.57 -40.12 -45.69
N LEU A 424 -8.43 -40.48 -46.97
CA LEU A 424 -8.90 -39.69 -48.10
C LEU A 424 -10.43 -39.81 -48.27
N LEU A 425 -11.01 -40.99 -47.99
CA LEU A 425 -12.46 -41.20 -47.98
C LEU A 425 -13.17 -40.31 -46.95
N VAL A 426 -12.60 -40.20 -45.76
CA VAL A 426 -13.09 -39.29 -44.72
C VAL A 426 -12.93 -37.83 -45.17
N GLY A 427 -11.78 -37.49 -45.78
CA GLY A 427 -11.52 -36.17 -46.35
C GLY A 427 -12.56 -35.73 -47.39
N GLY A 428 -12.93 -36.62 -48.32
CA GLY A 428 -13.96 -36.35 -49.33
C GLY A 428 -15.34 -36.04 -48.74
N LEU A 429 -15.71 -36.72 -47.64
CA LEU A 429 -16.95 -36.41 -46.91
C LEU A 429 -16.90 -35.05 -46.20
N LYS A 430 -15.73 -34.62 -45.68
CA LYS A 430 -15.57 -33.30 -45.07
C LYS A 430 -15.86 -32.18 -46.08
N VAL A 431 -15.32 -32.31 -47.30
CA VAL A 431 -15.53 -31.33 -48.38
C VAL A 431 -17.01 -31.21 -48.72
N LEU A 432 -17.74 -32.33 -48.84
CA LEU A 432 -19.17 -32.32 -49.07
C LEU A 432 -19.98 -31.71 -47.92
N ALA A 433 -19.60 -31.98 -46.67
CA ALA A 433 -20.27 -31.43 -45.50
C ALA A 433 -20.07 -29.91 -45.36
N HIS A 434 -18.87 -29.41 -45.66
CA HIS A 434 -18.50 -28.00 -45.53
C HIS A 434 -19.15 -27.11 -46.61
N GLU A 435 -19.05 -27.51 -47.89
CA GLU A 435 -19.51 -26.68 -49.02
C GLU A 435 -21.04 -26.73 -49.22
N ARG A 436 -21.72 -27.81 -48.77
CA ARG A 436 -23.18 -27.95 -48.82
C ARG A 436 -23.77 -28.18 -47.44
N ARG A 437 -23.82 -27.11 -46.62
CA ARG A 437 -24.52 -27.09 -45.33
C ARG A 437 -25.96 -27.63 -45.48
N GLY A 438 -26.19 -28.89 -45.12
CA GLY A 438 -27.52 -29.44 -44.85
C GLY A 438 -28.17 -30.41 -45.85
N ARG A 439 -27.54 -30.83 -46.97
CA ARG A 439 -28.23 -31.69 -47.97
C ARG A 439 -28.00 -33.20 -47.86
N TYR A 440 -26.80 -33.66 -47.48
CA TYR A 440 -26.41 -35.08 -47.63
C TYR A 440 -26.46 -35.91 -46.35
N VAL A 441 -26.69 -35.30 -45.19
CA VAL A 441 -26.45 -35.96 -43.91
C VAL A 441 -27.55 -35.54 -42.94
N ASP A 442 -28.18 -36.49 -42.24
CA ASP A 442 -29.18 -36.19 -41.21
C ASP A 442 -28.60 -35.33 -40.07
N ASN A 443 -29.45 -34.69 -39.27
CA ASN A 443 -28.98 -33.73 -38.26
C ASN A 443 -28.08 -34.38 -37.20
N ALA A 444 -28.32 -35.66 -36.85
CA ALA A 444 -27.53 -36.38 -35.85
C ALA A 444 -26.14 -36.76 -36.38
N THR A 445 -26.07 -37.19 -37.64
CA THR A 445 -24.83 -37.53 -38.33
C THR A 445 -24.04 -36.26 -38.68
N ARG A 446 -24.72 -35.13 -38.93
CA ARG A 446 -24.09 -33.82 -39.10
C ARG A 446 -23.49 -33.30 -37.80
N THR A 447 -24.24 -33.29 -36.70
CA THR A 447 -23.73 -32.88 -35.39
C THR A 447 -22.57 -33.77 -34.96
N TRP A 448 -22.65 -35.08 -35.17
CA TRP A 448 -21.50 -35.96 -34.89
C TRP A 448 -20.33 -35.76 -35.87
N MET A 449 -20.58 -35.45 -37.15
CA MET A 449 -19.49 -35.06 -38.07
C MET A 449 -18.87 -33.75 -37.60
N GLU A 450 -19.65 -32.73 -37.27
CA GLU A 450 -19.16 -31.47 -36.72
C GLU A 450 -18.38 -31.71 -35.41
N ASP A 451 -18.91 -32.48 -34.46
CA ASP A 451 -18.21 -32.86 -33.22
C ASP A 451 -16.94 -33.70 -33.49
N ALA A 452 -16.97 -34.63 -34.44
CA ALA A 452 -15.81 -35.45 -34.80
C ALA A 452 -14.79 -34.67 -35.65
N LEU A 453 -15.16 -33.53 -36.23
CA LEU A 453 -14.34 -32.67 -37.08
C LEU A 453 -13.83 -31.40 -36.36
N ASP A 454 -14.51 -30.96 -35.31
CA ASP A 454 -14.14 -29.84 -34.41
C ASP A 454 -13.23 -30.28 -33.26
N MET A 455 -13.16 -31.59 -32.98
CA MET A 455 -12.07 -32.14 -32.16
C MET A 455 -10.77 -31.91 -32.94
N ASN A 456 -9.82 -31.18 -32.34
CA ASN A 456 -8.52 -30.85 -32.92
C ASN A 456 -7.96 -32.04 -33.72
N ASP A 457 -7.21 -31.79 -34.81
CA ASP A 457 -6.57 -32.84 -35.63
C ASP A 457 -5.79 -33.90 -34.81
N GLU A 458 -5.45 -33.60 -33.54
CA GLU A 458 -4.87 -34.51 -32.55
C GLU A 458 -5.83 -35.58 -31.95
N GLU A 459 -7.15 -35.42 -32.02
CA GLU A 459 -8.13 -36.33 -31.38
C GLU A 459 -9.01 -37.13 -32.36
N MET A 460 -9.11 -36.69 -33.62
CA MET A 460 -9.81 -37.45 -34.64
C MET A 460 -9.04 -38.74 -34.95
N GLY A 461 -9.77 -39.80 -35.35
CA GLY A 461 -9.25 -41.14 -35.62
C GLY A 461 -8.11 -41.28 -36.63
N VAL A 462 -7.56 -40.18 -37.16
CA VAL A 462 -6.23 -40.13 -37.78
C VAL A 462 -5.21 -40.75 -36.80
N ARG A 463 -5.19 -40.39 -35.51
CA ARG A 463 -4.35 -41.07 -34.51
C ARG A 463 -4.64 -42.56 -34.34
N MET A 464 -5.90 -42.99 -34.43
CA MET A 464 -6.22 -44.43 -34.33
C MET A 464 -5.72 -45.27 -35.51
N PHE A 465 -5.65 -44.69 -36.71
CA PHE A 465 -5.03 -45.35 -37.86
C PHE A 465 -3.51 -45.17 -37.89
N GLU A 466 -2.98 -44.08 -37.32
CA GLU A 466 -1.55 -43.83 -37.13
C GLU A 466 -0.92 -44.79 -36.12
N ASP A 467 -1.56 -44.99 -34.96
CA ASP A 467 -1.08 -45.86 -33.86
C ASP A 467 -1.08 -47.35 -34.28
N MET A 468 -1.94 -47.71 -35.24
CA MET A 468 -2.04 -49.07 -35.81
C MET A 468 -1.14 -49.27 -37.04
N ALA A 469 -0.71 -48.20 -37.73
CA ALA A 469 0.09 -48.27 -38.96
C ALA A 469 1.60 -48.05 -38.77
N CYS A 470 2.07 -47.41 -37.69
CA CYS A 470 3.51 -47.37 -37.38
C CYS A 470 3.82 -46.71 -36.04
N LYS A 471 4.57 -47.40 -35.18
CA LYS A 471 5.30 -46.76 -34.07
C LYS A 471 6.49 -45.89 -34.52
N ASP A 472 6.77 -45.80 -35.83
CA ASP A 472 7.99 -45.19 -36.38
C ASP A 472 7.80 -44.24 -37.59
N ALA A 473 6.59 -43.79 -37.92
CA ALA A 473 6.35 -42.93 -39.09
C ALA A 473 5.67 -41.60 -38.72
N THR A 474 6.24 -40.47 -39.15
CA THR A 474 5.64 -39.13 -39.01
C THR A 474 4.33 -39.04 -39.82
N HIS A 475 3.39 -38.19 -39.38
CA HIS A 475 2.08 -37.92 -40.02
C HIS A 475 2.17 -37.70 -41.55
N GLU A 476 3.30 -37.15 -42.03
CA GLU A 476 3.62 -36.89 -43.44
C GLU A 476 3.84 -38.16 -44.27
N SER A 477 4.43 -39.20 -43.67
CA SER A 477 4.77 -40.47 -44.34
C SER A 477 3.53 -41.28 -44.74
N VAL A 478 2.51 -41.30 -43.87
CA VAL A 478 1.28 -42.09 -44.05
C VAL A 478 0.41 -41.47 -45.15
N ARG A 479 0.23 -40.14 -45.15
CA ARG A 479 -0.50 -39.41 -46.20
C ARG A 479 0.18 -39.54 -47.56
N GLY A 480 1.50 -39.42 -47.62
CA GLY A 480 2.26 -39.59 -48.86
C GLY A 480 2.21 -41.01 -49.43
N ALA A 481 2.16 -42.05 -48.59
CA ALA A 481 1.97 -43.43 -49.02
C ALA A 481 0.57 -43.67 -49.63
N ALA A 482 -0.48 -43.16 -48.97
CA ALA A 482 -1.85 -43.25 -49.47
C ALA A 482 -2.02 -42.53 -50.82
N LEU A 483 -1.46 -41.31 -50.96
CA LEU A 483 -1.52 -40.54 -52.20
C LEU A 483 -0.77 -41.21 -53.35
N ARG A 484 0.42 -41.79 -53.10
CA ARG A 484 1.15 -42.56 -54.11
C ARG A 484 0.36 -43.79 -54.57
N ARG A 485 -0.27 -44.49 -53.63
CA ARG A 485 -1.12 -45.66 -53.95
C ARG A 485 -2.34 -45.26 -54.78
N LEU A 486 -3.00 -44.16 -54.41
CA LEU A 486 -4.14 -43.61 -55.15
C LEU A 486 -3.74 -43.18 -56.57
N LYS A 487 -2.60 -42.49 -56.73
CA LYS A 487 -2.09 -42.06 -58.03
C LYS A 487 -1.84 -43.24 -58.96
N LEU A 488 -1.21 -44.30 -58.47
CA LEU A 488 -0.99 -45.53 -59.24
C LEU A 488 -2.30 -46.20 -59.64
N TRP A 489 -3.30 -46.18 -58.75
CA TRP A 489 -4.62 -46.74 -59.02
C TRP A 489 -5.39 -45.93 -60.08
N PHE A 490 -5.34 -44.59 -60.04
CA PHE A 490 -5.90 -43.77 -61.11
C PHE A 490 -5.18 -43.98 -62.44
N LEU A 491 -3.86 -44.09 -62.46
CA LEU A 491 -3.13 -44.36 -63.70
C LEU A 491 -3.53 -45.70 -64.34
N GLU A 492 -3.89 -46.69 -63.53
CA GLU A 492 -4.39 -47.99 -64.00
C GLU A 492 -5.81 -47.89 -64.58
N LYS A 493 -6.71 -47.12 -63.95
CA LYS A 493 -8.15 -47.07 -64.28
C LYS A 493 -8.54 -45.93 -65.22
N ASP A 494 -7.80 -44.83 -65.20
CA ASP A 494 -7.88 -43.67 -66.08
C ASP A 494 -6.48 -43.31 -66.62
N PRO A 495 -5.94 -44.09 -67.58
CA PRO A 495 -4.61 -43.82 -68.15
C PRO A 495 -4.51 -42.47 -68.88
N THR A 496 -5.66 -41.89 -69.23
CA THR A 496 -5.76 -40.59 -69.89
C THR A 496 -5.75 -39.41 -68.92
N GLU A 497 -5.75 -39.67 -67.61
CA GLU A 497 -5.82 -38.65 -66.55
C GLU A 497 -6.98 -37.66 -66.80
N SER A 498 -8.12 -38.19 -67.26
CA SER A 498 -9.29 -37.40 -67.62
C SER A 498 -9.97 -36.78 -66.39
N PHE A 499 -9.89 -37.45 -65.22
CA PHE A 499 -10.43 -37.00 -63.93
C PHE A 499 -11.86 -36.45 -64.00
N ALA A 500 -12.70 -37.06 -64.86
CA ALA A 500 -14.06 -36.62 -65.13
C ALA A 500 -14.19 -35.13 -65.55
N GLY A 501 -13.14 -34.54 -66.14
CA GLY A 501 -13.10 -33.14 -66.57
C GLY A 501 -12.72 -32.13 -65.47
N LEU A 502 -12.33 -32.60 -64.28
CA LEU A 502 -11.82 -31.75 -63.22
C LEU A 502 -10.39 -31.29 -63.54
N GLU A 503 -10.11 -30.02 -63.28
CA GLU A 503 -8.78 -29.44 -63.39
C GLU A 503 -8.35 -28.75 -62.11
N ARG A 504 -7.03 -28.66 -61.92
CA ARG A 504 -6.43 -27.96 -60.79
C ARG A 504 -6.45 -26.46 -61.00
N VAL A 505 -6.92 -25.73 -59.98
CA VAL A 505 -6.88 -24.27 -59.95
C VAL A 505 -6.38 -23.78 -58.60
N LEU A 506 -5.51 -22.77 -58.60
CA LEU A 506 -5.10 -22.07 -57.39
C LEU A 506 -6.23 -21.12 -56.99
N VAL A 507 -6.76 -21.27 -55.79
CA VAL A 507 -7.83 -20.42 -55.25
C VAL A 507 -7.23 -19.27 -54.44
N GLY A 508 -8.00 -18.20 -54.19
CA GLY A 508 -7.49 -16.98 -53.55
C GLY A 508 -7.00 -17.13 -52.11
N ASP A 509 -7.23 -18.29 -51.47
CA ASP A 509 -6.72 -18.70 -50.16
C ASP A 509 -5.33 -19.37 -50.25
N GLY A 510 -4.73 -19.44 -51.45
CA GLY A 510 -3.43 -20.07 -51.70
C GLY A 510 -3.47 -21.59 -51.78
N GLN A 511 -4.67 -22.20 -51.69
CA GLN A 511 -4.85 -23.64 -51.82
C GLN A 511 -5.12 -24.03 -53.27
N VAL A 512 -4.68 -25.23 -53.64
CA VAL A 512 -4.97 -25.82 -54.95
C VAL A 512 -6.21 -26.69 -54.81
N ARG A 513 -7.24 -26.43 -55.62
CA ARG A 513 -8.48 -27.21 -55.63
C ARG A 513 -8.75 -27.85 -56.99
N TRP A 514 -9.45 -28.99 -56.98
CA TRP A 514 -9.95 -29.66 -58.18
C TRP A 514 -11.39 -29.24 -58.46
N THR A 515 -11.63 -28.69 -59.66
CA THR A 515 -12.95 -28.17 -60.03
C THR A 515 -13.21 -28.29 -61.52
N SER A 516 -14.47 -28.23 -61.93
CA SER A 516 -14.86 -28.23 -63.34
C SER A 516 -14.19 -27.08 -64.12
N HIS A 517 -13.95 -27.31 -65.41
CA HIS A 517 -13.32 -26.33 -66.29
C HIS A 517 -14.02 -24.95 -66.25
N VAL A 518 -15.34 -24.92 -66.16
CA VAL A 518 -16.14 -23.68 -66.05
C VAL A 518 -15.83 -22.91 -64.77
N ASN A 519 -15.76 -23.59 -63.63
CA ASN A 519 -15.43 -22.97 -62.34
C ASN A 519 -13.97 -22.51 -62.29
N ALA A 520 -13.04 -23.31 -62.81
CA ALA A 520 -11.64 -22.93 -62.89
C ALA A 520 -11.43 -21.67 -63.74
N GLN A 521 -12.10 -21.56 -64.90
CA GLN A 521 -12.06 -20.34 -65.71
C GLN A 521 -12.62 -19.13 -64.97
N ARG A 522 -13.73 -19.28 -64.23
CA ARG A 522 -14.31 -18.20 -63.41
C ARG A 522 -13.33 -17.71 -62.34
N ILE A 523 -12.63 -18.63 -61.67
CA ILE A 523 -11.62 -18.30 -60.63
C ILE A 523 -10.43 -17.57 -61.26
N ARG A 524 -9.88 -18.08 -62.37
CA ARG A 524 -8.74 -17.45 -63.06
C ARG A 524 -9.05 -16.03 -63.56
N ARG A 525 -10.28 -15.79 -64.07
CA ARG A 525 -10.75 -14.45 -64.47
C ARG A 525 -10.86 -13.50 -63.28
N ARG A 526 -11.47 -13.94 -62.19
CA ARG A 526 -11.59 -13.13 -60.96
C ARG A 526 -10.24 -12.76 -60.33
N GLN A 527 -9.23 -13.62 -60.47
CA GLN A 527 -7.86 -13.33 -60.03
C GLN A 527 -7.17 -12.30 -60.91
N HIS A 528 -7.43 -12.29 -62.21
CA HIS A 528 -6.91 -11.27 -63.14
C HIS A 528 -7.60 -9.90 -63.00
N GLU A 529 -8.84 -9.87 -62.50
CA GLU A 529 -9.63 -8.63 -62.34
C GLU A 529 -9.43 -7.91 -60.99
N ARG A 530 -8.72 -8.49 -60.01
CA ARG A 530 -8.34 -7.77 -58.78
C ARG A 530 -7.19 -6.80 -59.10
N PRO A 531 -7.37 -5.46 -58.98
CA PRO A 531 -6.27 -4.53 -59.17
C PRO A 531 -5.23 -4.78 -58.06
N HIS A 532 -3.94 -4.68 -58.40
CA HIS A 532 -2.88 -4.56 -57.41
C HIS A 532 -3.22 -3.42 -56.45
N GLU A 533 -3.64 -3.74 -55.22
CA GLU A 533 -3.65 -2.79 -54.12
C GLU A 533 -2.19 -2.40 -53.86
N THR A 534 -1.78 -1.27 -54.43
CA THR A 534 -0.54 -0.59 -54.09
C THR A 534 -0.62 -0.20 -52.62
N ASN A 535 0.07 -0.98 -51.78
CA ASN A 535 0.33 -0.65 -50.39
C ASN A 535 1.02 0.71 -50.30
N ASN A 536 0.26 1.73 -49.93
CA ASN A 536 0.77 3.05 -49.62
C ASN A 536 1.30 3.03 -48.18
N TRP A 537 2.55 2.60 -47.99
CA TRP A 537 3.26 2.79 -46.73
C TRP A 537 3.72 4.26 -46.69
N GLY A 538 2.90 5.09 -46.04
CA GLY A 538 3.24 6.49 -45.74
C GLY A 538 4.41 6.56 -44.76
N THR A 539 5.42 7.33 -45.16
CA THR A 539 6.61 7.77 -44.41
C THR A 539 6.31 8.50 -43.13
#